data_AF-K8E505-F1
#
_entry.id   AF-K8E505-F1
#
_cell.length_a   1.000
_cell.length_b   1.000
_cell.length_c   1.000
_cell.angle_alpha   90.00
_cell.angle_beta   90.00
_cell.angle_gamma   90.00
#
_symmetry.space_group_name_H-M   'P 1'
#
loop_
_entity.id
_entity.type
_entity.pdbx_description
1 polymer ?
#
loop_
_entity_poly.entity_id
_entity_poly.type
_entity_poly.pdbx_seq_one_letter_code
_entity_poly.pdbx_strand_id
1 'polypeptide(L)' 'MNLDQVMAEIDTLVSTYDFPISVLQDVEKRLLDYREVNYAKQQLRYLENIVARGLVKLKDGGKTHERD' A
#
# COMPACT_ATOMS: atom_id res chain seq x y z
N MET A 1 12.18 -7.77 7.39
CA MET A 1 10.88 -7.10 7.57
C MET A 1 9.99 -7.92 8.49
N ASN A 2 9.62 -7.35 9.62
CA ASN A 2 8.52 -7.80 10.47
C ASN A 2 7.17 -7.29 9.92
N LEU A 3 6.06 -7.64 10.57
CA LEU A 3 4.72 -7.24 10.10
C LEU A 3 4.57 -5.71 10.04
N ASP A 4 4.99 -4.99 11.08
CA ASP A 4 4.83 -3.53 11.16
C ASP A 4 5.60 -2.81 10.04
N GLN A 5 6.80 -3.28 9.71
CA GLN A 5 7.59 -2.75 8.59
C GLN A 5 6.87 -2.95 7.24
N VAL A 6 6.25 -4.12 7.02
CA VAL A 6 5.49 -4.38 5.79
C VAL A 6 4.27 -3.47 5.70
N MET A 7 3.54 -3.29 6.81
CA MET A 7 2.37 -2.43 6.86
C MET A 7 2.73 -0.97 6.55
N ALA A 8 3.83 -0.47 7.12
CA ALA A 8 4.31 0.88 6.84
C ALA A 8 4.68 1.11 5.36
N GLU A 9 5.24 0.10 4.68
CA GLU A 9 5.52 0.17 3.25
C GLU A 9 4.23 0.17 2.41
N ILE A 10 3.23 -0.64 2.79
CA ILE A 10 1.90 -0.62 2.18
C ILE A 10 1.26 0.76 2.32
N ASP A 11 1.26 1.34 3.52
CA ASP A 11 0.71 2.67 3.79
C ASP A 11 1.44 3.76 2.98
N THR A 12 2.75 3.62 2.84
CA THR A 12 3.57 4.51 2.00
C THR A 12 3.15 4.45 0.54
N LEU A 13 2.96 3.24 -0.01
CA LEU A 13 2.49 3.08 -1.39
C LEU A 13 1.09 3.67 -1.57
N VAL A 14 0.16 3.33 -0.68
CA VAL A 14 -1.24 3.78 -0.75
C VAL A 14 -1.36 5.30 -0.61
N SER A 15 -0.50 5.95 0.19
CA SER A 15 -0.47 7.41 0.29
C SER A 15 0.22 8.10 -0.88
N THR A 16 1.14 7.42 -1.56
CA THR A 16 1.91 7.97 -2.69
C THR A 16 1.17 7.84 -4.03
N TYR A 17 0.48 6.72 -4.27
CA TYR A 17 -0.16 6.41 -5.54
C TYR A 17 -1.68 6.38 -5.45
N ASP A 18 -2.32 6.74 -6.55
CA ASP A 18 -3.78 6.72 -6.71
C ASP A 18 -4.24 5.33 -7.16
N PHE A 19 -4.32 4.40 -6.20
CA PHE A 19 -4.84 3.07 -6.44
C PHE A 19 -6.37 3.08 -6.59
N PRO A 20 -6.94 2.23 -7.47
CA PRO A 20 -8.38 2.03 -7.53
C PRO A 20 -8.94 1.62 -6.17
N ILE A 21 -10.11 2.17 -5.80
CA ILE A 21 -10.78 1.86 -4.52
C ILE A 21 -10.97 0.35 -4.32
N SER A 22 -11.29 -0.39 -5.39
CA SER A 22 -11.45 -1.85 -5.33
C SER A 22 -10.16 -2.59 -4.92
N VAL A 23 -8.99 -2.08 -5.34
CA VAL A 23 -7.68 -2.63 -4.95
C VAL A 23 -7.42 -2.36 -3.47
N LEU A 24 -7.71 -1.14 -3.01
CA LEU A 24 -7.53 -0.75 -1.61
C LEU A 24 -8.40 -1.61 -0.68
N GLN A 25 -9.68 -1.78 -1.03
CA GLN A 25 -10.62 -2.60 -0.25
C GLN A 25 -10.22 -4.08 -0.20
N ASP A 26 -9.74 -4.65 -1.31
CA ASP A 26 -9.28 -6.05 -1.33
C ASP A 26 -8.04 -6.24 -0.44
N VAL A 27 -7.06 -5.34 -0.54
CA VAL A 27 -5.86 -5.39 0.30
C VAL A 27 -6.20 -5.20 1.78
N GLU A 28 -7.03 -4.21 2.11
CA GLU A 28 -7.47 -3.96 3.49
C GLU A 28 -8.15 -5.18 4.09
N LYS A 29 -9.14 -5.74 3.37
CA LYS A 29 -9.86 -6.94 3.82
C LYS A 29 -8.90 -8.11 4.08
N ARG A 30 -7.96 -8.35 3.17
CA ARG A 30 -6.97 -9.42 3.29
C ARG A 30 -6.06 -9.23 4.51
N LEU A 31 -5.62 -8.00 4.78
CA LEU A 31 -4.78 -7.69 5.93
C LEU A 31 -5.54 -7.78 7.27
N LEU A 32 -6.85 -7.51 7.26
CA LEU A 32 -7.72 -7.71 8.42
C LEU A 32 -7.98 -9.19 8.70
N ASP A 33 -8.25 -9.98 7.66
CA ASP A 33 -8.53 -11.41 7.77
C ASP A 33 -7.29 -12.22 8.20
N TYR A 34 -6.09 -11.81 7.76
CA TYR A 34 -4.83 -12.53 7.99
C TYR A 34 -3.68 -11.61 8.40
N ARG A 35 -3.45 -11.50 9.71
CA ARG A 35 -2.36 -10.71 10.33
C ARG A 35 -1.02 -11.46 10.40
N GLU A 36 -0.57 -12.00 9.27
CA GLU A 36 0.71 -12.71 9.17
C GLU A 36 1.69 -11.95 8.25
N VAL A 37 2.96 -11.87 8.66
CA VAL A 37 4.01 -11.16 7.91
C VAL A 37 4.18 -11.65 6.48
N ASN A 38 4.07 -12.95 6.22
CA ASN A 38 4.22 -13.50 4.88
C ASN A 38 3.02 -13.17 3.99
N TYR A 39 1.84 -13.06 4.58
CA TYR A 39 0.64 -12.67 3.86
C TYR A 39 0.64 -11.17 3.54
N ALA A 40 1.05 -10.34 4.50
CA ALA A 40 1.25 -8.90 4.27
C ALA A 40 2.28 -8.65 3.16
N LYS A 41 3.38 -9.40 3.11
CA LYS A 41 4.39 -9.30 2.01
C LYS A 41 3.80 -9.63 0.64
N GLN A 42 2.83 -10.54 0.57
CA GLN A 42 2.15 -10.83 -0.69
C GLN A 42 1.30 -9.64 -1.15
N GLN A 43 0.63 -8.95 -0.22
CA GLN A 43 -0.14 -7.74 -0.52
C GLN A 43 0.77 -6.58 -0.96
N LEU A 44 1.88 -6.38 -0.26
CA LEU A 44 2.90 -5.40 -0.63
C LEU A 44 3.40 -5.64 -2.07
N ARG A 45 3.82 -6.87 -2.39
CA ARG A 45 4.30 -7.22 -3.74
C ARG A 45 3.22 -7.01 -4.81
N TYR A 46 1.96 -7.25 -4.48
CA TYR A 46 0.86 -7.00 -5.40
C TYR A 46 0.74 -5.50 -5.74
N LEU A 47 0.78 -4.63 -4.73
CA LEU A 47 0.76 -3.18 -4.93
C LEU A 47 2.00 -2.68 -5.70
N GLU A 48 3.20 -3.15 -5.34
CA GLU A 48 4.44 -2.83 -6.04
C GLU A 48 4.37 -3.21 -7.53
N ASN A 49 3.79 -4.36 -7.86
CA ASN A 49 3.63 -4.79 -9.24
C ASN A 49 2.68 -3.88 -10.05
N ILE A 50 1.61 -3.38 -9.43
CA ILE A 50 0.70 -2.43 -10.06
C ILE A 50 1.44 -1.13 -10.40
N VAL A 51 2.25 -0.63 -9.45
CA VAL A 51 3.09 0.56 -9.64
C VAL A 51 4.13 0.34 -10.72
N ALA A 52 4.89 -0.76 -10.66
CA ALA A 52 5.95 -1.09 -11.62
C ALA A 52 5.43 -1.24 -13.05
N ARG A 53 4.16 -1.64 -13.22
CA ARG A 53 3.48 -1.74 -14.51
C ARG A 53 2.90 -0.41 -14.99
N GLY A 54 3.02 0.67 -14.22
CA GLY A 54 2.48 1.99 -14.56
C GLY A 54 0.95 2.03 -14.58
N LEU A 55 0.28 1.12 -13.85
CA LEU A 55 -1.19 1.03 -13.83
C LEU A 55 -1.85 2.05 -12.90
N VAL A 56 -1.05 2.75 -12.11
CA VAL A 56 -1.47 3.81 -11.19
C VAL A 56 -0.61 5.04 -11.38
N LYS A 57 -1.15 6.19 -11.01
CA LYS A 57 -0.46 7.48 -11.06
C LYS A 57 -0.03 7.88 -9.65
N LEU A 58 0.95 8.76 -9.56
CA LEU A 58 1.22 9.46 -8.31
C LEU A 58 0.01 10.32 -7.94
N LYS A 59 -0.31 10.41 -6.66
CA LYS A 59 -1.29 11.39 -6.19
C LYS A 59 -0.70 12.79 -6.37
N ASP A 60 -1.52 13.74 -6.83
CA ASP A 60 -1.12 15.13 -7.10
C ASP A 60 -0.70 15.94 -5.83
N GLY A 61 -0.52 15.28 -4.68
CA GLY A 61 -0.32 15.88 -3.37
C GLY A 61 0.84 15.29 -2.59
N GLY A 62 2.00 15.06 -3.21
CA GLY A 62 3.27 14.86 -2.52
C GLY A 62 3.73 16.13 -1.76
N LYS A 63 2.91 16.63 -0.84
CA LYS A 63 3.32 17.61 0.18
C LYS A 63 3.08 16.98 1.53
N THR A 64 4.19 16.55 2.12
CA THR A 64 4.34 16.31 3.55
C THR A 64 3.64 17.45 4.30
N HIS A 65 2.64 17.12 5.11
CA HIS A 65 2.19 18.03 6.16
C HIS A 65 3.32 18.11 7.19
N GLU A 66 4.25 19.04 7.00
CA GLU A 66 5.02 19.60 8.11
C GLU A 66 3.98 20.25 9.04
N ARG A 67 3.98 19.80 10.29
CA ARG A 67 3.13 20.34 11.36
C ARG A 67 3.80 21.64 11.83
N ASP A 68 3.07 22.73 11.75
CA ASP A 68 3.33 23.97 12.51
C ASP A 68 3.28 23.70 14.03
#